data_AF-A0A379WWR2-F1
#
_entry.id   AF-A0A379WWR2-F1
#
_cell.length_a   1.000
_cell.length_b   1.000
_cell.length_c   1.000
_cell.angle_alpha   90.00
_cell.angle_beta   90.00
_cell.angle_gamma   90.00
#
_symmetry.space_group_name_H-M   'P 1'
#
loop_
_entity.id
_entity.type
_entity.pdbx_description
1 polymer ?
#
loop_
_entity_poly.entity_id
_entity_poly.type
_entity_poly.pdbx_seq_one_letter_code
_entity_poly.pdbx_strand_id
1 'polypeptide(L)'
;MPLPPPGSRLVGENKFHVVEDDGGSLEAIAKKYNVGFLALLQANPGIDPYVPRAGSVLTIPLQTLLPDAPREGIVINLAELRLYYYQPGEKYGHGLPYRDWPTGRRYPDANDGDDHFG
;
A
#
# COMPACT_ATOMS: atom_id res chain seq x y z
N MET A 1 -1.65 7.65 -5.38
CA MET A 1 -1.92 6.81 -6.58
C MET A 1 -3.23 7.29 -7.19
N PRO A 2 -3.33 7.50 -8.51
CA PRO A 2 -4.58 7.92 -9.14
C PRO A 2 -5.66 6.85 -8.97
N LEU A 3 -6.90 7.28 -8.72
CA LEU A 3 -8.02 6.36 -8.70
C LEU A 3 -8.36 5.90 -10.13
N PRO A 4 -8.70 4.62 -10.31
CA PRO A 4 -9.06 4.09 -11.61
C PRO A 4 -10.47 4.57 -11.99
N PRO A 5 -10.82 4.56 -13.29
CA PRO A 5 -12.15 4.91 -13.77
C PRO A 5 -13.26 4.09 -13.09
N PRO A 6 -14.51 4.58 -13.09
CA PRO A 6 -15.67 3.82 -12.62
C PRO A 6 -15.72 2.43 -13.27
N GLY A 7 -15.97 1.39 -12.47
CA GLY A 7 -15.99 0.00 -12.93
C GLY A 7 -14.62 -0.70 -12.96
N SER A 8 -13.51 0.03 -12.78
CA SER A 8 -12.19 -0.56 -12.56
C SER A 8 -11.74 -0.43 -11.11
N ARG A 9 -11.05 -1.46 -10.62
CA ARG A 9 -10.51 -1.55 -9.26
C ARG A 9 -9.02 -1.86 -9.23
N LEU A 10 -8.42 -2.15 -10.38
CA LEU A 10 -6.99 -2.44 -10.47
C LEU A 10 -6.20 -1.14 -10.50
N VAL A 11 -5.18 -1.06 -9.64
CA VAL A 11 -4.39 0.15 -9.45
C VAL A 11 -2.94 -0.19 -9.16
N GLY A 12 -2.04 0.75 -9.49
CA GLY A 12 -0.60 0.53 -9.38
C GLY A 12 -0.05 -0.37 -10.49
N GLU A 13 1.27 -0.49 -10.53
CA GLU A 13 2.00 -1.25 -11.53
C GLU A 13 3.14 -2.01 -10.88
N ASN A 14 3.28 -3.29 -11.19
CA ASN A 14 4.41 -4.09 -10.72
C ASN A 14 5.72 -3.52 -11.27
N LYS A 15 6.77 -3.63 -10.45
CA LYS A 15 8.13 -3.25 -10.84
C LYS A 15 9.04 -4.45 -10.78
N PHE A 16 10.19 -4.34 -11.41
CA PHE A 16 11.28 -5.31 -11.28
C PHE A 16 12.44 -4.67 -10.54
N HIS A 17 13.07 -5.45 -9.68
CA HIS A 17 14.26 -5.05 -8.93
C HIS A 17 15.36 -6.09 -9.17
N VAL A 18 16.53 -5.63 -9.60
CA VAL A 18 17.73 -6.47 -9.70
C VAL A 18 18.42 -6.44 -8.34
N VAL A 19 18.67 -7.62 -7.80
CA VAL A 19 19.37 -7.84 -6.53
C VAL A 19 20.85 -7.44 -6.70
N GLU A 20 21.34 -6.51 -5.87
CA GLU A 20 22.72 -6.02 -5.91
C GLU A 20 23.70 -7.06 -5.32
N ASP A 21 25.02 -6.83 -5.45
CA ASP A 21 26.05 -7.82 -5.05
C ASP A 21 26.06 -8.15 -3.55
N ASP A 22 25.64 -7.22 -2.70
CA ASP A 22 25.41 -7.43 -1.26
C ASP A 22 23.99 -7.93 -0.95
N GLY A 23 23.20 -8.23 -1.98
CA GLY A 23 21.91 -8.89 -1.96
C GLY A 23 20.77 -8.02 -1.41
N GLY A 24 20.96 -7.43 -0.23
CA GLY A 24 19.89 -6.89 0.60
C GLY A 24 18.88 -7.97 0.99
N SER A 25 18.47 -8.04 2.25
CA SER A 25 17.40 -8.98 2.62
C SER A 25 16.08 -8.59 1.92
N LEU A 26 15.17 -9.57 1.74
CA LEU A 26 13.83 -9.27 1.26
C LEU A 26 13.12 -8.25 2.17
N GLU A 27 13.45 -8.20 3.46
CA GLU A 27 12.94 -7.18 4.37
C GLU A 27 13.44 -5.77 4.01
N ALA A 28 14.73 -5.60 3.71
CA ALA A 28 15.29 -4.32 3.31
C ALA A 28 14.69 -3.84 1.99
N ILE A 29 14.54 -4.75 1.02
CA ILE A 29 13.92 -4.48 -0.28
C ILE A 29 12.42 -4.14 -0.10
N ALA A 30 11.70 -4.89 0.75
CA ALA A 30 10.30 -4.62 1.06
C ALA A 30 10.11 -3.21 1.63
N LYS A 31 10.99 -2.78 2.56
CA LYS A 31 11.00 -1.41 3.10
C LYS A 31 11.26 -0.37 2.01
N LYS A 32 12.26 -0.60 1.14
CA LYS A 32 12.60 0.32 0.02
C LYS A 32 11.40 0.59 -0.90
N TYR A 33 10.58 -0.43 -1.17
CA TYR A 33 9.43 -0.31 -2.06
C TYR A 33 8.09 -0.09 -1.33
N ASN A 34 8.10 0.00 0.00
CA ASN A 34 6.89 0.10 0.82
C ASN A 34 5.87 -1.03 0.54
N VAL A 35 6.37 -2.27 0.43
CA VAL A 35 5.57 -3.47 0.27
C VAL A 35 5.69 -4.37 1.49
N GLY A 36 4.68 -5.20 1.75
CA GLY A 36 4.74 -6.18 2.83
C GLY A 36 5.77 -7.28 2.53
N PHE A 37 6.54 -7.68 3.54
CA PHE A 37 7.51 -8.79 3.42
C PHE A 37 6.87 -10.07 2.88
N LEU A 38 5.71 -10.47 3.41
CA LEU A 38 5.00 -11.66 2.96
C LEU A 38 4.53 -11.54 1.51
N ALA A 39 4.05 -10.37 1.10
CA ALA A 39 3.65 -10.13 -0.28
C ALA A 39 4.84 -10.25 -1.24
N LEU A 40 6.00 -9.71 -0.85
CA LEU A 40 7.23 -9.82 -1.63
C LEU A 40 7.73 -11.28 -1.70
N LEU A 41 7.64 -12.03 -0.61
CA LEU A 41 7.99 -13.45 -0.56
C LEU A 41 7.07 -14.29 -1.45
N GLN A 42 5.75 -14.06 -1.40
CA GLN A 42 4.76 -14.75 -2.23
C GLN A 42 4.94 -14.46 -3.73
N ALA A 43 5.32 -13.23 -4.08
CA ALA A 43 5.57 -12.85 -5.47
C ALA A 43 6.85 -13.47 -6.06
N ASN A 44 7.76 -13.96 -5.22
CA ASN A 44 9.08 -14.47 -5.63
C ASN A 44 9.37 -15.85 -5.02
N PRO A 45 8.64 -16.90 -5.44
CA PRO A 45 8.82 -18.24 -4.89
C PRO A 45 10.23 -18.79 -5.13
N GLY A 46 10.82 -19.40 -4.09
CA GLY A 46 12.14 -20.02 -4.17
C GLY A 46 13.33 -19.08 -3.98
N ILE A 47 13.09 -17.79 -3.71
CA ILE A 47 14.14 -16.84 -3.32
C ILE A 47 14.46 -17.00 -1.83
N ASP A 48 15.76 -16.99 -1.50
CA ASP A 48 16.23 -16.90 -0.12
C ASP A 48 15.84 -15.52 0.46
N PRO A 49 15.05 -15.46 1.56
CA PRO A 49 14.57 -14.19 2.10
C PRO A 49 15.64 -13.37 2.82
N TYR A 50 16.75 -13.99 3.22
CA TYR A 50 17.81 -13.35 3.98
C TYR A 50 18.97 -12.94 3.09
N VAL A 51 19.35 -13.80 2.14
CA VAL A 51 20.48 -13.59 1.23
C VAL A 51 20.07 -13.94 -0.21
N PRO A 52 19.21 -13.13 -0.86
CA PRO A 52 18.84 -13.37 -2.25
C PRO A 52 20.07 -13.30 -3.16
N ARG A 53 20.08 -14.10 -4.22
CA ARG A 53 21.23 -14.18 -5.12
C ARG A 53 21.41 -12.88 -5.90
N ALA A 54 22.61 -12.31 -5.87
CA ALA A 54 23.00 -11.18 -6.70
C ALA A 54 22.69 -11.41 -8.19
N GLY A 55 22.21 -10.37 -8.87
CA GLY A 55 21.80 -10.41 -10.27
C GLY A 55 20.45 -11.10 -10.52
N SER A 56 19.82 -11.72 -9.51
CA SER A 56 18.44 -12.19 -9.66
C SER A 56 17.45 -11.04 -9.75
N VAL A 57 16.30 -11.29 -10.39
CA VAL A 57 15.25 -10.30 -10.60
C VAL A 57 14.07 -10.63 -9.71
N LEU A 58 13.68 -9.68 -8.86
CA LEU A 58 12.49 -9.76 -8.03
C LEU A 58 11.34 -9.01 -8.69
N THR A 59 10.15 -9.60 -8.66
CA THR A 59 8.90 -8.91 -8.91
C THR A 59 8.47 -8.16 -7.65
N ILE A 60 8.24 -6.85 -7.77
CA ILE A 60 7.76 -5.99 -6.70
C ILE A 60 6.24 -5.79 -6.89
N PRO A 61 5.40 -6.38 -6.01
CA PRO A 61 3.94 -6.39 -6.17
C PRO A 61 3.31 -5.07 -5.68
N LEU A 62 3.41 -4.04 -6.50
CA LEU A 62 2.80 -2.73 -6.24
C LEU A 62 1.39 -2.62 -6.84
N GLN A 63 1.02 -3.54 -7.72
CA GLN A 63 -0.34 -3.63 -8.23
C GLN A 63 -1.25 -4.25 -7.16
N THR A 64 -2.41 -3.62 -6.92
CA THR A 64 -3.39 -4.07 -5.94
C THR A 64 -4.79 -3.92 -6.51
N LEU A 65 -5.72 -4.73 -6.02
CA LEU A 65 -7.13 -4.60 -6.32
C LEU A 65 -7.77 -3.80 -5.17
N LEU A 66 -8.34 -2.64 -5.49
CA LEU A 66 -9.09 -1.86 -4.51
C LEU A 66 -10.25 -2.69 -3.96
N PRO A 67 -10.59 -2.57 -2.66
CA PRO A 67 -11.72 -3.27 -2.05
C PRO A 67 -13.04 -3.00 -2.77
N ASP A 68 -13.96 -3.95 -2.66
CA ASP A 68 -15.34 -3.77 -3.15
C ASP A 68 -16.19 -3.07 -2.10
N ALA A 69 -15.84 -1.80 -1.84
CA ALA A 69 -16.47 -0.99 -0.82
C ALA A 69 -16.56 0.46 -1.30
N PRO A 70 -17.47 1.27 -0.73
CA PRO A 70 -17.47 2.71 -0.94
C PRO A 70 -16.06 3.28 -0.70
N ARG A 71 -15.59 4.13 -1.63
CA ARG A 71 -14.28 4.78 -1.57
C ARG A 71 -14.35 6.01 -0.67
N GLU A 72 -14.75 5.81 0.58
CA GLU A 72 -15.03 6.87 1.54
C GLU A 72 -14.35 6.56 2.87
N GLY A 73 -13.68 7.55 3.46
CA GLY A 73 -13.01 7.41 4.75
C GLY A 73 -11.92 6.34 4.74
N ILE A 74 -11.93 5.45 5.74
CA ILE A 74 -10.94 4.39 5.91
C ILE A 74 -11.56 3.05 5.49
N VAL A 75 -10.89 2.36 4.58
CA VAL A 75 -11.24 0.98 4.17
C VAL A 75 -10.07 0.05 4.45
N ILE A 76 -10.33 -1.05 5.16
CA ILE A 76 -9.32 -2.04 5.52
C ILE A 76 -9.54 -3.31 4.68
N ASN A 77 -8.53 -3.71 3.92
CA ASN A 77 -8.49 -5.00 3.22
C ASN A 77 -7.70 -6.02 4.06
N LEU A 78 -8.40 -6.89 4.78
CA LEU A 78 -7.78 -7.90 5.63
C LEU A 78 -7.05 -8.98 4.84
N ALA A 79 -7.47 -9.29 3.61
CA ALA A 79 -6.82 -10.29 2.77
C ALA A 79 -5.43 -9.85 2.30
N GLU A 80 -5.25 -8.55 2.08
CA GLU A 80 -3.97 -7.96 1.67
C GLU A 80 -3.23 -7.25 2.82
N LEU A 81 -3.83 -7.19 4.02
CA LEU A 81 -3.35 -6.43 5.19
C LEU A 81 -3.03 -4.95 4.85
N ARG A 82 -3.86 -4.36 3.99
CA ARG A 82 -3.73 -2.98 3.52
C ARG A 82 -4.83 -2.10 4.06
N LEU A 83 -4.46 -0.86 4.35
CA LEU A 83 -5.39 0.20 4.71
C LEU A 83 -5.40 1.24 3.58
N TYR A 84 -6.60 1.59 3.13
CA TYR A 84 -6.86 2.64 2.15
C TYR A 84 -7.54 3.81 2.84
N TYR A 85 -7.00 5.01 2.63
CA TYR A 85 -7.65 6.24 3.07
C TYR A 85 -8.07 7.05 1.85
N TYR A 86 -9.37 7.38 1.80
CA TYR A 86 -10.01 8.21 0.78
C TYR A 86 -10.43 9.54 1.41
N GLN A 87 -9.72 10.62 1.10
CA GLN A 87 -10.05 11.95 1.60
C GLN A 87 -11.25 12.53 0.84
N PRO A 88 -12.21 13.16 1.53
CA PRO A 88 -13.30 13.89 0.88
C PRO A 88 -12.75 14.93 -0.11
N GLY A 89 -13.19 14.88 -1.36
CA GLY A 89 -12.77 15.83 -2.40
C GLY A 89 -11.42 15.54 -3.07
N GLU A 90 -10.64 14.55 -2.63
CA GLU A 90 -9.42 14.13 -3.32
C GLU A 90 -9.69 13.07 -4.39
N LYS A 91 -9.00 13.20 -5.53
CA LYS A 91 -9.02 12.21 -6.63
C LYS A 91 -8.00 11.09 -6.44
N TYR A 92 -7.35 11.03 -5.28
CA TYR A 92 -6.23 10.15 -4.99
C TYR A 92 -6.51 9.35 -3.71
N GLY A 93 -6.24 8.05 -3.77
CA GLY A 93 -6.20 7.20 -2.57
C GLY A 93 -4.77 6.99 -2.12
N HIS A 94 -4.59 6.83 -0.80
CA HIS A 94 -3.34 6.37 -0.21
C HIS A 94 -3.52 4.94 0.29
N GLY A 95 -2.88 3.99 -0.38
CA GLY A 95 -2.76 2.61 0.10
C GLY A 95 -1.45 2.47 0.86
N LEU A 96 -1.52 2.26 2.16
CA LEU A 96 -0.35 2.05 3.02
C LEU A 96 -0.42 0.65 3.64
N PRO A 97 0.72 -0.02 3.89
CA PRO A 97 0.73 -1.16 4.77
C PRO A 97 0.26 -0.71 6.16
N TYR A 98 -0.53 -1.56 6.85
CA TYR A 98 -1.14 -1.20 8.13
C TYR A 98 -0.14 -0.67 9.18
N ARG A 99 1.10 -1.18 9.17
CA ARG A 99 2.15 -0.80 10.14
C ARG A 99 2.67 0.64 9.99
N ASP A 100 2.47 1.26 8.84
CA ASP A 100 3.03 2.58 8.52
C ASP A 100 2.00 3.71 8.63
N TRP A 101 0.89 3.44 9.35
CA TRP A 101 -0.11 4.46 9.64
C TRP A 101 0.47 5.54 10.57
N PRO A 102 0.36 6.84 10.25
CA PRO A 102 0.84 7.90 11.14
C PRO A 102 -0.06 7.97 12.38
N THR A 103 0.41 7.40 13.50
CA THR A 103 -0.17 7.61 14.82
C THR A 103 0.20 9.01 15.31
N GLY A 104 -0.55 10.05 14.90
CA GLY A 104 -0.34 11.38 15.46
C GLY A 104 -0.67 12.60 14.61
N ARG A 105 -1.15 12.45 13.36
CA ARG A 105 -1.76 13.59 12.67
C ARG A 105 -3.12 13.87 13.30
N ARG A 106 -3.22 14.96 14.07
CA ARG A 106 -4.50 15.53 14.48
C ARG A 106 -5.21 15.97 13.19
N TYR A 107 -6.29 15.30 12.86
CA TYR A 107 -7.15 15.71 11.74
C TYR A 107 -7.77 17.05 12.10
N PRO A 108 -7.91 17.99 11.14
CA PRO A 108 -8.82 19.09 11.32
C PRO A 108 -10.23 18.50 11.43
N ASP A 109 -10.70 18.47 12.68
CA ASP A 109 -12.07 18.56 13.13
C ASP A 109 -13.09 18.71 11.99
N ALA A 110 -13.75 17.59 11.67
CA ALA A 110 -15.05 17.62 11.02
C ALA A 110 -16.10 17.97 12.08
N ASN A 111 -16.25 19.27 12.36
CA ASN A 111 -17.47 19.96 12.80
C ASN A 111 -17.11 21.27 13.51
N ASP A 112 -16.95 22.33 12.73
CA ASP A 112 -17.26 23.69 13.19
C ASP A 112 -18.39 24.18 12.28
N GLY A 113 -19.62 24.11 12.78
CA GLY A 113 -20.82 24.57 12.06
C GLY A 113 -22.09 23.91 12.57
N ASP A 114 -22.90 24.72 13.24
CA ASP A 114 -24.34 24.56 13.50
C ASP A 114 -24.78 23.92 14.84
N ASP A 115 -24.45 24.59 15.93
CA ASP A 115 -25.23 24.64 17.16
C ASP A 115 -26.04 25.95 17.25
N HIS A 116 -27.10 26.03 16.43
CA HIS A 116 -28.25 26.90 16.66
C HIS A 116 -29.49 26.05 16.96
N PHE A 117 -29.68 25.71 18.24
CA PHE A 117 -30.99 25.33 18.77
C PHE A 117 -31.50 26.47 19.64
N GLY A 118 -32.48 27.20 19.11
CA GLY A 118 -33.45 27.97 19.90
C GLY A 118 -34.69 27.14 20.19
#